data_AF-A0ABC8EGT7-F1
#
_entry.id   AF-A0ABC8EGT7-F1
#
_cell.length_a   1.000
_cell.length_b   1.000
_cell.length_c   1.000
_cell.angle_alpha   90.00
_cell.angle_beta   90.00
_cell.angle_gamma   90.00
#
_symmetry.space_group_name_H-M   'P 1'
#
loop_
_entity.id
_entity.type
_entity.pdbx_description
1 polymer ?
#
loop_
_entity_poly.entity_id
_entity_poly.type
_entity_poly.pdbx_seq_one_letter_code
_entity_poly.pdbx_strand_id
1 'polypeptide(L)' 'MEAWRENLEKYFNGGIKLFEEDYKITCKCRYRKNGKWILAKIDMEHGIIYSRKGKVLRRCN' A
#
# COMPACT_ATOMS: atom_id res chain seq x y z
N MET A 1 3.07 26.45 24.99
CA MET A 1 1.91 26.09 24.14
C MET A 1 1.78 24.58 24.23
N GLU A 2 0.61 24.05 24.57
CA GLU A 2 0.50 22.63 24.90
C GLU A 2 0.75 21.77 23.65
N ALA A 3 1.70 20.83 23.72
CA ALA A 3 2.15 20.01 22.59
C ALA A 3 1.01 19.26 21.88
N TRP A 4 -0.11 19.00 22.56
CA TRP A 4 -1.29 18.39 21.96
C TRP A 4 -1.93 19.28 20.90
N ARG A 5 -1.88 20.60 21.04
CA ARG A 5 -2.50 21.56 20.11
C ARG A 5 -1.74 21.64 18.78
N GLU A 6 -0.41 21.63 18.84
CA GLU A 6 0.45 21.58 17.65
C GLU A 6 0.28 20.27 16.87
N ASN A 7 0.14 19.14 17.57
CA ASN A 7 -0.14 17.85 16.94
C ASN A 7 -1.54 17.83 16.30
N LEU A 8 -2.52 18.49 16.92
CA LEU A 8 -3.88 18.63 16.38
C LEU A 8 -3.88 19.48 15.11
N GLU A 9 -3.20 20.62 15.11
CA GLU A 9 -3.06 21.47 13.92
C GLU A 9 -2.34 20.75 12.79
N LYS A 10 -1.25 20.02 13.10
CA LYS A 10 -0.56 19.21 12.09
C LYS A 10 -1.46 18.12 11.50
N TYR A 11 -2.36 17.54 12.29
CA TYR A 11 -3.36 16.58 11.80
C TYR A 11 -4.37 17.25 10.85
N PHE A 12 -4.99 18.36 11.25
CA PHE A 12 -5.98 19.07 10.43
C PHE A 12 -5.38 19.69 9.16
N ASN A 13 -4.12 20.11 9.21
CA ASN A 13 -3.40 20.64 8.05
C ASN A 13 -2.79 19.54 7.16
N GLY A 14 -3.07 18.26 7.43
CA GLY A 14 -2.60 17.13 6.63
C GLY A 14 -1.12 16.79 6.77
N GLY A 15 -0.40 17.42 7.70
CA GLY A 15 1.00 17.13 8.03
C GLY A 15 1.19 15.89 8.89
N ILE A 16 0.13 15.41 9.55
CA ILE A 16 0.05 14.11 10.23
C ILE A 16 -1.12 13.35 9.62
N LYS A 17 -0.84 12.29 8.85
CA LYS A 17 -1.88 11.34 8.46
C LYS A 17 -1.88 10.18 9.46
N LEU A 18 -2.87 10.15 10.34
CA LEU A 18 -3.03 9.08 11.34
C LEU A 18 -3.50 7.75 10.71
N PHE A 19 -3.88 7.76 9.43
CA PHE A 19 -4.39 6.61 8.69
C PHE A 19 -3.78 6.56 7.28
N GLU A 20 -2.44 6.48 7.18
CA GLU A 20 -1.74 6.05 5.96
C GLU A 20 -1.61 4.53 5.85
N GLU A 21 -2.59 3.77 6.36
CA GLU A 21 -2.91 2.57 5.58
C GLU A 21 -3.72 3.06 4.40
N ASP A 22 -3.01 3.56 3.38
CA ASP A 22 -3.49 3.51 2.02
C ASP A 22 -4.05 2.09 1.88
N TYR A 23 -5.37 1.96 1.91
CA TYR A 23 -6.06 0.72 1.57
C TYR A 23 -5.72 0.52 0.10
N LYS A 24 -4.52 0.00 -0.18
CA LYS A 24 -4.05 -0.26 -1.53
C LYS A 24 -5.08 -1.20 -2.09
N ILE A 25 -5.84 -0.70 -3.06
CA ILE A 25 -6.91 -1.43 -3.72
C ILE A 25 -6.21 -2.56 -4.46
N THR A 26 -6.07 -3.67 -3.76
CA THR A 26 -5.27 -4.81 -4.19
C THR A 26 -6.22 -5.94 -4.53
N CYS A 27 -6.34 -6.23 -5.82
CA CYS A 27 -7.17 -7.31 -6.32
C CYS A 27 -6.42 -8.64 -6.19
N LYS A 28 -7.10 -9.70 -5.74
CA LYS A 28 -6.52 -11.06 -5.74
C LYS A 28 -6.28 -11.50 -7.18
N CYS A 29 -5.08 -12.00 -7.48
CA CYS A 29 -4.73 -12.49 -8.81
C CYS A 29 -3.83 -13.73 -8.74
N ARG A 30 -3.57 -14.34 -9.91
CA ARG A 30 -2.55 -15.39 -10.07
C ARG A 30 -1.39 -14.82 -10.87
N TYR A 31 -0.17 -14.99 -10.38
CA TYR A 31 1.06 -14.55 -11.04
C TYR A 31 1.91 -15.77 -11.41
N ARG A 32 2.42 -15.82 -12.65
CA ARG A 32 3.31 -16.90 -13.09
C ARG A 32 4.75 -16.50 -12.81
N LYS A 33 5.43 -17.25 -11.94
CA LYS A 33 6.85 -17.08 -11.61
C LYS A 33 7.59 -18.40 -11.83
N ASN A 34 8.64 -18.38 -12.64
CA ASN A 34 9.46 -19.56 -12.95
C ASN A 34 8.61 -20.77 -13.40
N GLY A 35 7.66 -20.54 -14.31
CA GLY A 35 6.77 -21.57 -14.84
C GLY A 35 5.60 -21.98 -13.93
N LYS A 36 5.63 -21.68 -12.62
CA LYS A 36 4.58 -22.02 -11.65
C LYS A 36 3.62 -20.86 -11.40
N TRP A 37 2.34 -21.17 -11.18
CA TRP A 37 1.33 -20.18 -10.78
C TRP A 37 1.28 -20.01 -9.27
N ILE A 38 1.39 -18.78 -8.79
CA ILE A 38 1.29 -18.43 -7.38
C ILE A 38 0.14 -17.45 -7.14
N LEU A 39 -0.47 -17.51 -5.96
CA LEU A 39 -1.47 -16.53 -5.55
C LEU A 39 -0.77 -15.22 -5.17
N ALA A 40 -1.30 -14.12 -5.70
CA ALA A 40 -0.75 -12.79 -5.57
C ALA A 40 -1.87 -11.76 -5.37
N LYS A 41 -1.48 -10.51 -5.16
CA LYS A 41 -2.37 -9.37 -5.27
C LYS A 41 -1.79 -8.37 -6.25
N ILE A 42 -2.63 -7.74 -7.07
CA ILE A 42 -2.21 -6.69 -8.01
C ILE A 42 -2.81 -5.36 -7.59
N ASP A 43 -1.96 -4.35 -7.60
CA ASP A 43 -2.30 -2.94 -7.48
C ASP A 43 -2.24 -2.35 -8.88
N MET A 44 -3.42 -2.14 -9.45
CA MET A 44 -3.59 -1.69 -10.82
C MET A 44 -3.25 -0.21 -10.97
N GLU A 45 -3.40 0.57 -9.89
CA GLU A 45 -3.15 2.01 -9.86
C GLU A 45 -1.64 2.29 -9.94
N HIS A 46 -0.85 1.56 -9.15
CA HIS A 46 0.60 1.73 -9.10
C HIS A 46 1.37 0.75 -10.02
N GLY A 47 0.67 -0.17 -10.69
CA GLY A 47 1.28 -1.19 -11.53
C GLY A 47 2.15 -2.20 -10.77
N ILE A 48 1.82 -2.52 -9.52
CA ILE A 48 2.65 -3.39 -8.66
C ILE A 48 1.95 -4.72 -8.38
N ILE A 49 2.70 -5.83 -8.51
CA ILE A 49 2.25 -7.16 -8.10
C ILE A 49 2.93 -7.51 -6.78
N TYR A 50 2.12 -7.86 -5.79
CA TYR A 50 2.53 -8.28 -4.45
C TYR A 50 2.24 -9.77 -4.23
N SER A 51 3.00 -10.41 -3.36
CA SER A 51 2.64 -11.70 -2.79
C SER A 51 1.48 -11.55 -1.79
N ARG A 52 0.86 -12.67 -1.39
CA ARG A 52 -0.16 -12.65 -0.32
C ARG A 52 0.35 -12.08 1.01
N LYS A 53 1.67 -12.09 1.25
CA LYS A 53 2.33 -11.56 2.44
C LYS A 53 2.80 -10.09 2.27
N GLY A 54 2.40 -9.41 1.19
CA GLY A 54 2.75 -8.00 0.94
C GLY A 54 4.14 -7.76 0.33
N LYS A 55 4.98 -8.79 0.16
CA LYS A 55 6.27 -8.64 -0.55
C LYS A 55 6.06 -8.33 -2.03
N VAL A 56 6.74 -7.31 -2.55
CA VAL A 56 6.73 -6.96 -3.98
C VAL A 56 7.33 -8.10 -4.81
N LEU A 57 6.57 -8.57 -5.80
CA LEU A 57 6.99 -9.60 -6.75
C LEU A 57 7.45 -9.00 -8.09
N ARG A 58 6.77 -7.95 -8.56
CA ARG A 58 7.06 -7.26 -9.82
C ARG A 58 6.54 -5.82 -9.75
N ARG A 59 7.25 -4.90 -10.40
CA ARG A 59 6.75 -3.58 -10.78
C ARG A 59 6.61 -3.54 -12.30
N CYS A 60 5.44 -3.15 -12.78
CA CYS A 60 5.18 -2.91 -14.19
C CYS A 60 5.42 -1.42 -14.41
N ASN A 61 6.52 -1.09 -15.06
CA ASN A 61 6.75 0.26 -15.59
C ASN A 61 5.90 0.49 -16.84
#